data_AF-A0A1G0GBL3-F1
#
_entry.id   AF-A0A1G0GBL3-F1
#
_cell.length_a   1.000
_cell.length_b   1.000
_cell.length_c   1.000
_cell.angle_alpha   90.00
_cell.angle_beta   90.00
_cell.angle_gamma   90.00
#
_symmetry.space_group_name_H-M   'P 1'
#
loop_
_entity.id
_entity.type
_entity.pdbx_description
1 polymer ?
#
loop_
_entity_poly.entity_id
_entity_poly.type
_entity_poly.pdbx_seq_one_letter_code
_entity_poly.pdbx_strand_id
1 'polypeptide(L)'
;MIKKTITIMFIVCLAACQENLSYSYLMEHPFYLQKQLVKCQSKQKNSENKQTQCESVLTAAADFDLLLSEQWANSLQFGQRIMLAERDWISAKQELEQAKNLLETLQSKKQTSQLELSAASDRVMRAEKTYQHLAQEVRILLAVVSVTNHPE
;
A
#
# COMPACT_ATOMS: atom_id res chain seq x y z
N MET A 1 -28.89 9.99 53.13
CA MET A 1 -29.28 9.70 51.73
C MET A 1 -28.87 10.87 50.85
N ILE A 2 -27.70 10.81 50.20
CA ILE A 2 -27.37 11.65 49.03
C ILE A 2 -26.50 10.76 48.13
N LYS A 3 -27.11 10.13 47.12
CA LYS A 3 -26.41 9.40 46.06
C LYS A 3 -25.76 10.44 45.15
N LYS A 4 -24.43 10.61 45.20
CA LYS A 4 -23.68 11.38 44.21
C LYS A 4 -23.51 10.53 42.97
N THR A 5 -24.34 10.76 41.97
CA THR A 5 -24.17 10.30 40.59
C THR A 5 -22.99 11.06 39.99
N ILE A 6 -21.83 10.41 39.91
CA ILE A 6 -20.67 10.92 39.16
C ILE A 6 -20.83 10.42 37.73
N THR A 7 -21.39 11.26 36.88
CA THR A 7 -21.46 11.04 35.43
C THR A 7 -20.06 11.28 34.86
N ILE A 8 -19.28 10.21 34.66
CA ILE A 8 -17.97 10.28 33.99
C ILE A 8 -18.23 10.49 32.50
N MET A 9 -18.07 11.74 32.09
CA MET A 9 -18.07 12.20 30.71
C MET A 9 -16.87 11.57 29.98
N PHE A 10 -17.13 10.49 29.23
CA PHE A 10 -16.18 9.88 28.30
C PHE A 10 -15.97 10.87 27.14
N ILE A 11 -15.01 11.78 27.29
CA ILE A 11 -14.51 12.59 26.19
C ILE A 11 -13.80 11.62 25.25
N VAL A 12 -14.52 11.23 24.19
CA VAL A 12 -13.98 10.55 23.03
C VAL A 12 -12.95 11.48 22.41
N CYS A 13 -11.68 11.28 22.76
CA CYS A 13 -10.57 11.77 21.96
C CYS A 13 -10.63 11.05 20.60
N LEU A 14 -11.43 11.57 19.68
CA LEU A 14 -11.12 11.50 18.25
C LEU A 14 -9.87 12.37 18.04
N ALA A 15 -8.72 11.90 18.54
CA ALA A 15 -7.46 12.31 17.98
C ALA A 15 -7.54 11.86 16.53
N ALA A 16 -7.76 12.83 15.63
CA ALA A 16 -7.63 12.60 14.21
C ALA A 16 -6.29 11.92 14.01
N CYS A 17 -6.30 10.65 13.59
CA CYS A 17 -5.15 10.08 12.92
C CYS A 17 -4.91 11.02 11.76
N GLN A 18 -3.92 11.91 11.89
CA GLN A 18 -3.41 12.66 10.77
C GLN A 18 -2.70 11.62 9.92
N GLU A 19 -3.49 10.92 9.09
CA GLU A 19 -3.00 9.92 8.16
C GLU A 19 -2.00 10.64 7.26
N ASN A 20 -0.72 10.42 7.53
CA ASN A 20 0.30 10.68 6.52
C ASN A 20 -0.01 9.71 5.40
N LEU A 21 -0.66 10.24 4.35
CA LEU A 21 -1.02 9.50 3.17
C LEU A 21 0.25 8.93 2.56
N SER A 22 0.35 7.61 2.48
CA SER A 22 1.51 6.97 1.86
C SER A 22 1.44 7.16 0.34
N TYR A 23 2.60 7.29 -0.29
CA TYR A 23 2.73 7.29 -1.75
C TYR A 23 1.98 6.11 -2.38
N SER A 24 2.13 4.91 -1.82
CA SER A 24 1.45 3.70 -2.28
C SER A 24 -0.07 3.85 -2.29
N TYR A 25 -0.65 4.41 -1.23
CA TYR A 25 -2.10 4.61 -1.15
C TYR A 25 -2.59 5.56 -2.25
N LEU A 26 -1.85 6.66 -2.48
CA LEU A 26 -2.18 7.64 -3.52
C LEU A 26 -2.17 7.02 -4.92
N MET A 27 -1.16 6.20 -5.23
CA MET A 27 -1.04 5.52 -6.54
C MET A 27 -2.11 4.45 -6.76
N GLU A 28 -2.65 3.85 -5.70
CA GLU A 28 -3.73 2.86 -5.78
C GLU A 28 -5.14 3.50 -5.85
N HIS A 29 -5.27 4.79 -5.52
CA HIS A 29 -6.56 5.49 -5.39
C HIS A 29 -6.60 6.79 -6.20
N PRO A 30 -6.68 6.73 -7.54
CA PRO A 30 -6.50 7.88 -8.43
C PRO A 30 -7.50 9.04 -8.20
N PHE A 31 -8.78 8.74 -7.95
CA PHE A 31 -9.76 9.80 -7.64
C PHE A 31 -9.42 10.55 -6.35
N TYR A 32 -8.88 9.84 -5.36
CA TYR A 32 -8.42 10.46 -4.12
C TYR A 32 -7.16 11.30 -4.36
N LEU A 33 -6.21 10.78 -5.14
CA LEU A 33 -5.01 11.51 -5.57
C LEU A 33 -5.38 12.81 -6.28
N GLN A 34 -6.30 12.79 -7.24
CA GLN A 34 -6.78 13.99 -7.94
C GLN A 34 -7.36 15.02 -6.97
N LYS A 35 -8.19 14.58 -6.01
CA LYS A 35 -8.76 15.46 -4.97
C LYS A 35 -7.68 16.08 -4.08
N GLN A 36 -6.62 15.35 -3.74
CA GLN A 36 -5.52 15.88 -2.94
C GLN A 36 -4.62 16.81 -3.75
N LEU A 37 -4.40 16.53 -5.03
CA LEU A 37 -3.63 17.39 -5.93
C LEU A 37 -4.25 18.78 -6.01
N VAL A 38 -5.57 18.87 -6.22
CA VAL A 38 -6.30 20.15 -6.25
C VAL A 38 -6.15 20.91 -4.92
N LYS A 39 -6.18 20.21 -3.78
CA LYS A 39 -5.97 20.83 -2.46
C LYS A 39 -4.53 21.34 -2.29
N CYS A 40 -3.54 20.62 -2.80
CA CYS A 40 -2.14 21.03 -2.73
C CYS A 40 -1.84 22.22 -3.64
N GLN A 41 -2.40 22.23 -4.85
CA GLN A 41 -2.29 23.36 -5.77
C GLN A 41 -2.98 24.64 -5.25
N SER A 42 -4.08 24.49 -4.50
CA SER A 42 -4.84 25.63 -3.94
C SER A 42 -4.31 26.18 -2.60
N LYS A 43 -3.45 25.44 -1.86
CA LYS A 43 -3.02 25.80 -0.49
C LYS A 43 -1.55 26.20 -0.36
N GLN A 44 -1.02 26.91 -1.35
CA GLN A 44 0.40 27.27 -1.49
C GLN A 44 1.01 28.18 -0.38
N LYS A 45 0.35 28.40 0.79
CA LYS A 45 0.83 29.43 1.74
C LYS A 45 0.94 29.14 3.24
N ASN A 46 0.50 28.02 3.82
CA ASN A 46 0.52 27.92 5.29
C ASN A 46 0.91 26.54 5.86
N SER A 47 2.12 26.48 6.45
CA SER A 47 2.72 25.44 7.34
C SER A 47 3.65 24.40 6.68
N GLU A 48 4.86 24.23 7.22
CA GLU A 48 5.90 23.29 6.79
C GLU A 48 5.43 21.81 6.73
N ASN A 49 4.67 21.34 7.72
CA ASN A 49 4.09 19.98 7.69
C ASN A 49 3.10 19.72 6.54
N LYS A 50 2.47 20.76 5.98
CA LYS A 50 1.62 20.61 4.78
C LYS A 50 2.45 20.56 3.50
N GLN A 51 3.67 21.11 3.54
CA GLN A 51 4.58 21.13 2.41
C GLN A 51 5.09 19.72 2.10
N THR A 52 5.48 18.94 3.11
CA THR A 52 5.92 17.54 2.93
C THR A 52 4.78 16.61 2.47
N GLN A 53 3.56 16.78 2.99
CA GLN A 53 2.40 16.01 2.51
C GLN A 53 2.05 16.35 1.05
N CYS A 54 2.19 17.61 0.65
CA CYS A 54 1.98 18.00 -0.74
C CYS A 54 3.08 17.54 -1.69
N GLU A 55 4.32 17.40 -1.23
CA GLU A 55 5.40 16.82 -2.02
C GLU A 55 5.08 15.38 -2.43
N SER A 56 4.69 14.52 -1.48
CA SER A 56 4.31 13.13 -1.81
C SER A 56 3.11 13.05 -2.76
N VAL A 57 2.14 13.97 -2.64
CA VAL A 57 0.98 14.06 -3.54
C VAL A 57 1.40 14.51 -4.95
N LEU A 58 2.29 15.50 -5.05
CA LEU A 58 2.78 15.98 -6.35
C LEU A 58 3.62 14.91 -7.06
N THR A 59 4.48 14.20 -6.32
CA THR A 59 5.25 13.07 -6.88
C THR A 59 4.33 11.95 -7.34
N ALA A 60 3.38 11.52 -6.51
CA ALA A 60 2.41 10.49 -6.90
C ALA A 60 1.58 10.90 -8.11
N ALA A 61 1.18 12.17 -8.23
CA ALA A 61 0.46 12.67 -9.40
C ALA A 61 1.30 12.58 -10.67
N ALA A 62 2.56 13.03 -10.61
CA ALA A 62 3.47 12.97 -11.76
C ALA A 62 3.76 11.52 -12.20
N ASP A 63 4.01 10.62 -11.25
CA ASP A 63 4.28 9.21 -11.54
C ASP A 63 3.02 8.50 -12.08
N PHE A 64 1.83 8.84 -11.59
CA PHE A 64 0.57 8.31 -12.11
C PHE A 64 0.30 8.80 -13.53
N ASP A 65 0.51 10.09 -13.82
CA ASP A 65 0.35 10.66 -15.16
C ASP A 65 1.33 10.03 -16.18
N LEU A 66 2.54 9.67 -15.74
CA LEU A 66 3.49 8.93 -16.58
C LEU A 66 2.93 7.56 -16.96
N LEU A 67 2.42 6.79 -15.99
CA LEU A 67 1.80 5.49 -16.26
C LEU A 67 0.56 5.61 -17.16
N LEU A 68 -0.24 6.65 -16.97
CA LEU A 68 -1.39 6.94 -17.82
C LEU A 68 -0.95 7.21 -19.27
N SER A 69 0.12 7.98 -19.43
CA SER A 69 0.71 8.28 -20.74
C SER A 69 1.27 7.02 -21.42
N GLU A 70 1.91 6.12 -20.66
CA GLU A 70 2.37 4.82 -21.18
C GLU A 70 1.18 3.97 -21.67
N GLN A 71 0.11 3.88 -20.88
CA GLN A 71 -1.11 3.15 -21.23
C GLN A 71 -1.78 3.71 -22.49
N TRP A 72 -1.84 5.03 -22.67
CA TRP A 72 -2.39 5.64 -23.88
C TRP A 72 -1.47 5.50 -25.10
N ALA A 73 -0.15 5.54 -24.90
CA ALA A 73 0.81 5.41 -25.99
C ALA A 73 0.83 3.98 -26.57
N ASN A 74 0.74 2.96 -25.73
CA ASN A 74 0.71 1.56 -26.16
C ASN A 74 -0.02 0.65 -25.17
N SER A 75 -1.34 0.62 -25.25
CA SER A 75 -2.20 -0.16 -24.35
C SER A 75 -1.94 -1.67 -24.40
N LEU A 76 -1.49 -2.21 -25.53
CA LEU A 76 -1.15 -3.63 -25.64
C LEU A 76 0.10 -3.97 -24.82
N GLN A 77 1.16 -3.15 -24.96
CA GLN A 77 2.40 -3.35 -24.19
C GLN A 77 2.17 -3.13 -22.69
N PHE A 78 1.35 -2.15 -22.33
CA PHE A 78 0.98 -1.92 -20.93
C PHE A 78 0.14 -3.09 -20.38
N GLY A 79 -0.81 -3.62 -21.14
CA GLY A 79 -1.55 -4.84 -20.79
C GLY A 79 -0.64 -6.06 -20.60
N GLN A 80 0.39 -6.22 -21.45
CA GLN A 80 1.41 -7.26 -21.26
C GLN A 80 2.22 -7.08 -19.97
N ARG A 81 2.57 -5.84 -19.62
CA ARG A 81 3.23 -5.52 -18.35
C ARG A 81 2.36 -5.93 -17.14
N ILE A 82 1.05 -5.69 -17.19
CA ILE A 82 0.11 -6.13 -16.14
C ILE A 82 0.17 -7.66 -16.00
N MET A 83 0.03 -8.40 -17.10
CA MET A 83 0.05 -9.87 -17.05
C MET A 83 1.37 -10.43 -16.50
N LEU A 84 2.51 -9.81 -16.83
CA LEU A 84 3.80 -10.19 -16.28
C LEU A 84 3.87 -9.91 -14.77
N ALA A 85 3.43 -8.73 -14.32
CA ALA A 85 3.38 -8.39 -12.91
C ALA A 85 2.44 -9.32 -12.11
N GLU A 86 1.27 -9.67 -12.67
CA GLU A 86 0.34 -10.62 -12.06
C GLU A 86 0.94 -12.02 -11.93
N ARG A 87 1.63 -12.51 -12.96
CA ARG A 87 2.36 -13.78 -12.90
C ARG A 87 3.41 -13.75 -11.78
N ASP A 88 4.21 -12.71 -11.72
CA ASP A 88 5.28 -12.58 -10.72
C ASP A 88 4.70 -12.49 -9.31
N TRP A 89 3.58 -11.77 -9.14
CA TRP A 89 2.82 -11.72 -7.89
C TRP A 89 2.30 -13.10 -7.45
N ILE A 90 1.74 -13.89 -8.39
CA ILE A 90 1.29 -15.26 -8.12
C ILE A 90 2.46 -16.16 -7.72
N SER A 91 3.60 -16.05 -8.39
CA SER A 91 4.82 -16.79 -8.02
C SER A 91 5.29 -16.42 -6.62
N ALA A 92 5.34 -15.12 -6.27
CA ALA A 92 5.70 -14.68 -4.93
C ALA A 92 4.73 -15.17 -3.85
N LYS A 93 3.42 -15.25 -4.17
CA LYS A 93 2.43 -15.86 -3.27
C LYS A 93 2.74 -17.33 -3.00
N GLN A 94 3.09 -18.10 -4.03
CA GLN A 94 3.46 -19.50 -3.87
C GLN A 94 4.73 -19.66 -3.02
N GLU A 95 5.75 -18.82 -3.23
CA GLU A 95 6.98 -18.83 -2.43
C GLU A 95 6.73 -18.49 -0.97
N LEU A 96 5.84 -17.53 -0.70
CA LEU A 96 5.43 -17.16 0.65
C LEU A 96 4.75 -18.33 1.36
N GLU A 97 3.80 -19.01 0.71
CA GLU A 97 3.14 -20.18 1.28
C GLU A 97 4.14 -21.33 1.53
N GLN A 98 5.07 -21.58 0.60
CA GLN A 98 6.13 -22.57 0.81
C GLN A 98 7.03 -22.21 2.01
N ALA A 99 7.38 -20.93 2.17
CA ALA A 99 8.18 -20.47 3.31
C ALA A 99 7.42 -20.63 4.64
N LYS A 100 6.12 -20.31 4.67
CA LYS A 100 5.25 -20.49 5.84
C LYS A 100 5.15 -21.97 6.23
N ASN A 101 4.87 -22.84 5.26
CA ASN A 101 4.80 -24.29 5.47
C ASN A 101 6.12 -24.89 5.98
N LEU A 102 7.25 -24.41 5.47
CA LEU A 102 8.57 -24.81 5.95
C LEU A 102 8.76 -24.40 7.42
N LEU A 103 8.42 -23.16 7.78
CA LEU A 103 8.54 -22.69 9.16
C LEU A 103 7.67 -23.52 10.11
N GLU A 104 6.41 -23.79 9.74
CA GLU A 104 5.49 -24.62 10.53
C GLU A 104 6.02 -26.07 10.69
N THR A 105 6.55 -26.64 9.63
CA THR A 105 7.19 -27.97 9.65
C THR A 105 8.41 -28.00 10.56
N LEU A 106 9.19 -26.93 10.62
CA LEU A 106 10.35 -26.82 11.50
C LEU A 106 9.91 -26.59 12.96
N GLN A 107 8.87 -25.81 13.20
CA GLN A 107 8.33 -25.57 14.55
C GLN A 107 7.70 -26.82 15.17
N SER A 108 7.11 -27.70 14.36
CA SER A 108 6.52 -28.96 14.82
C SER A 108 7.55 -30.06 15.12
N LYS A 109 8.80 -29.91 14.69
CA LYS A 109 9.88 -30.88 14.93
C LYS A 109 10.53 -30.64 16.30
N LYS A 110 10.64 -31.69 17.12
CA LYS A 110 11.18 -31.64 18.49
C LYS A 110 12.67 -31.28 18.60
N GLN A 111 13.44 -31.34 17.51
CA GLN A 111 14.90 -31.15 17.52
C GLN A 111 15.40 -30.17 16.45
N THR A 112 14.59 -29.18 16.07
CA THR A 112 15.06 -28.14 15.16
C THR A 112 15.92 -27.12 15.91
N SER A 113 17.06 -26.74 15.31
CA SER A 113 17.95 -25.74 15.91
C SER A 113 17.34 -24.34 15.83
N GLN A 114 17.70 -23.47 16.78
CA GLN A 114 17.26 -22.07 16.78
C GLN A 114 17.72 -21.32 15.51
N LEU A 115 18.89 -21.69 14.97
CA LEU A 115 19.42 -21.09 13.75
C LEU A 115 18.55 -21.42 12.53
N GLU A 116 18.09 -22.67 12.40
CA GLU A 116 17.19 -23.09 11.31
C GLU A 116 15.82 -22.40 11.41
N LEU A 117 15.27 -22.28 12.64
CA LEU A 117 14.02 -21.55 12.87
C LEU A 117 14.14 -20.06 12.50
N SER A 118 15.25 -19.42 12.90
CA SER A 118 15.52 -18.02 12.54
C SER A 118 15.64 -17.85 11.03
N ALA A 119 16.39 -18.71 10.35
CA ALA A 119 16.57 -18.63 8.91
C ALA A 119 15.25 -18.84 8.14
N ALA A 120 14.40 -19.76 8.61
CA ALA A 120 13.06 -19.97 8.05
C ALA A 120 12.13 -18.78 8.30
N SER A 121 12.17 -18.19 9.49
CA SER A 121 11.41 -16.97 9.81
C SER A 121 11.84 -15.78 8.94
N ASP A 122 13.15 -15.58 8.75
CA ASP A 122 13.68 -14.55 7.86
C ASP A 122 13.25 -14.77 6.40
N ARG A 123 13.17 -16.03 5.96
CA ARG A 123 12.67 -16.36 4.63
C ARG A 123 11.20 -15.98 4.48
N VAL A 124 10.36 -16.23 5.49
CA VAL A 124 8.95 -15.80 5.50
C VAL A 124 8.86 -14.28 5.42
N MET A 125 9.63 -13.55 6.24
CA MET A 125 9.61 -12.07 6.22
C MET A 125 10.01 -11.51 4.85
N ARG A 126 11.06 -12.06 4.22
CA ARG A 126 11.47 -11.65 2.87
C ARG A 126 10.41 -11.96 1.82
N ALA A 127 9.86 -13.17 1.83
CA ALA A 127 8.82 -13.57 0.88
C ALA A 127 7.55 -12.73 1.03
N GLU A 128 7.15 -12.40 2.27
CA GLU A 128 6.01 -11.53 2.55
C GLU A 128 6.26 -10.12 2.00
N LYS A 129 7.46 -9.56 2.22
CA LYS A 129 7.83 -8.25 1.67
C LYS A 129 7.76 -8.24 0.13
N THR A 130 8.29 -9.27 -0.53
CA THR A 130 8.22 -9.40 -1.99
C THR A 130 6.78 -9.53 -2.47
N TYR A 131 5.99 -10.38 -1.83
CA TYR A 131 4.57 -10.56 -2.15
C TYR A 131 3.79 -9.25 -2.05
N GLN A 132 3.96 -8.49 -0.96
CA GLN A 132 3.27 -7.21 -0.76
C GLN A 132 3.73 -6.15 -1.76
N HIS A 133 5.02 -6.12 -2.11
CA HIS A 133 5.56 -5.20 -3.11
C HIS A 133 4.95 -5.46 -4.50
N LEU A 134 4.91 -6.72 -4.94
CA LEU A 134 4.33 -7.09 -6.24
C LEU A 134 2.80 -6.93 -6.24
N ALA A 135 2.14 -7.21 -5.13
CA ALA A 135 0.71 -6.93 -4.97
C ALA A 135 0.41 -5.44 -5.17
N GLN A 136 1.24 -4.57 -4.59
CA GLN A 136 1.11 -3.12 -4.74
C GLN A 136 1.33 -2.69 -6.20
N GLU A 137 2.37 -3.20 -6.87
CA GLU A 137 2.62 -2.88 -8.28
C GLU A 137 1.42 -3.25 -9.16
N VAL A 138 0.89 -4.47 -9.02
CA VAL A 138 -0.29 -4.91 -9.77
C VAL A 138 -1.49 -3.99 -9.52
N ARG A 139 -1.77 -3.64 -8.24
CA ARG A 139 -2.88 -2.72 -7.90
C ARG A 139 -2.72 -1.34 -8.54
N ILE A 140 -1.52 -0.78 -8.56
CA ILE A 140 -1.23 0.50 -9.20
C ILE A 140 -1.47 0.43 -10.71
N LEU A 141 -0.94 -0.59 -11.39
CA LEU A 141 -1.13 -0.74 -12.83
C LEU A 141 -2.62 -0.92 -13.20
N LEU A 142 -3.36 -1.69 -12.41
CA LEU A 142 -4.80 -1.87 -12.59
C LEU A 142 -5.59 -0.57 -12.31
N ALA A 143 -5.15 0.25 -11.34
CA ALA A 143 -5.75 1.54 -11.06
C ALA A 143 -5.60 2.53 -12.23
N VAL A 144 -4.50 2.47 -12.98
CA VAL A 144 -4.33 3.26 -14.21
C VAL A 144 -5.37 2.86 -15.27
N VAL A 145 -5.56 1.56 -15.48
CA VAL A 145 -6.53 1.05 -16.45
C VAL A 145 -7.98 1.39 -16.05
N SER A 146 -8.30 1.35 -14.75
CA SER A 146 -9.67 1.63 -14.28
C SER A 146 -10.11 3.07 -14.58
N VAL A 147 -9.20 4.04 -14.44
CA VAL A 147 -9.44 5.45 -14.79
C VAL A 147 -9.64 5.64 -16.29
N THR A 148 -8.87 4.93 -17.12
CA THR A 148 -9.02 5.05 -18.58
C THR A 148 -10.34 4.49 -19.12
N ASN A 149 -10.88 3.46 -18.45
CA ASN A 149 -12.09 2.78 -18.89
C ASN A 149 -13.37 3.35 -18.24
N HIS A 150 -13.23 4.07 -17.14
CA HIS A 150 -14.32 4.76 -16.44
C HIS A 150 -13.89 6.18 -16.07
N PRO A 151 -13.79 7.09 -17.07
CA PRO A 151 -13.66 8.51 -16.77
C PRO A 151 -14.98 8.97 -16.14
N GLU A 152 -14.98 9.28 -14.85
CA GLU A 152 -16.11 9.96 -14.18
C GLU A 152 -16.32 11.37 -14.74
#